data_AF-A0A4S0JBP4-F1
#
_entry.id   AF-A0A4S0JBP4-F1
#
_cell.length_a   1.000
_cell.length_b   1.000
_cell.length_c   1.000
_cell.angle_alpha   90.00
_cell.angle_beta   90.00
_cell.angle_gamma   90.00
#
_symmetry.space_group_name_H-M   'P 1'
#
loop_
_entity.id
_entity.type
_entity.pdbx_description
1 polymer ?
#
loop_
_entity_poly.entity_id
_entity_poly.type
_entity_poly.pdbx_seq_one_letter_code
_entity_poly.pdbx_strand_id
1 'polypeptide(L)'
;PFGHTGEDALNEKMAAWGGFDHNAQSLRVVTRLERRYAEFDGLNLTWETLEGLVKHNGPLTDASGKGLKGPVPQAIRDYSELHDLELDRFAGIEAQCAAIADDIAYNTHDIDDGLRAGFLTLDMLEEVGLPSSILKGV
;
A
#
# COMPACT_ATOMS: atom_id res chain seq x y z
N PRO A 1 8.01 4.10 11.06
CA PRO A 1 9.48 4.17 10.94
C PRO A 1 10.04 2.83 10.44
N PHE A 2 11.22 2.80 9.80
CA PHE A 2 11.93 1.57 9.38
C PHE A 2 11.20 0.66 8.37
N GLY A 3 10.31 1.21 7.54
CA GLY A 3 9.65 0.46 6.46
C GLY A 3 8.96 -0.84 6.91
N HIS A 4 9.05 -1.87 6.07
CA HIS A 4 8.43 -3.18 6.33
C HIS A 4 8.86 -3.82 7.64
N THR A 5 10.15 -3.73 8.00
CA THR A 5 10.62 -4.30 9.28
C THR A 5 9.97 -3.61 10.49
N GLY A 6 9.72 -2.30 10.39
CA GLY A 6 9.00 -1.57 11.43
C GLY A 6 7.52 -1.96 11.49
N GLU A 7 6.90 -2.21 10.34
CA GLU A 7 5.53 -2.71 10.25
C GLU A 7 5.40 -4.11 10.85
N ASP A 8 6.25 -5.06 10.48
CA ASP A 8 6.24 -6.44 11.00
C ASP A 8 6.38 -6.46 12.52
N ALA A 9 7.37 -5.71 13.04
CA ALA A 9 7.61 -5.61 14.46
C ALA A 9 6.41 -4.99 15.18
N LEU A 10 5.80 -3.95 14.62
CA LEU A 10 4.64 -3.31 15.22
C LEU A 10 3.40 -4.21 15.17
N ASN A 11 3.19 -4.94 14.08
CA ASN A 11 2.09 -5.90 13.93
C ASN A 11 2.19 -7.01 14.98
N GLU A 12 3.38 -7.56 15.20
CA GLU A 12 3.63 -8.54 16.27
C GLU A 12 3.30 -7.97 17.65
N LYS A 13 3.78 -6.75 17.97
CA LYS A 13 3.50 -6.12 19.27
C LYS A 13 2.05 -5.72 19.44
N MET A 14 1.33 -5.46 18.35
CA MET A 14 -0.08 -5.10 18.37
C MET A 14 -1.03 -6.30 18.22
N ALA A 15 -0.52 -7.54 18.20
CA ALA A 15 -1.33 -8.73 17.98
C ALA A 15 -2.53 -8.85 18.94
N ALA A 16 -2.35 -8.52 20.22
CA ALA A 16 -3.44 -8.54 21.21
C ALA A 16 -4.50 -7.44 21.01
N TRP A 17 -4.24 -6.47 20.14
CA TRP A 17 -5.10 -5.32 19.82
C TRP A 17 -5.59 -5.32 18.36
N GLY A 18 -5.47 -6.45 17.67
CA GLY A 18 -5.93 -6.60 16.28
C GLY A 18 -4.86 -6.36 15.22
N GLY A 19 -3.59 -6.25 15.62
CA GLY A 19 -2.45 -6.12 14.72
C GLY A 19 -2.22 -4.69 14.22
N PHE A 20 -1.33 -4.57 13.24
CA PHE A 20 -1.00 -3.33 12.54
C PHE A 20 -0.95 -3.59 11.04
N ASP A 21 -1.47 -2.64 10.27
CA ASP A 21 -1.46 -2.62 8.81
C ASP A 21 -1.19 -1.18 8.35
N HIS A 22 -0.18 -1.00 7.50
CA HIS A 22 0.24 0.33 7.09
C HIS A 22 -0.84 1.09 6.30
N ASN A 23 -1.64 0.42 5.46
CA ASN A 23 -2.70 1.07 4.69
C ASN A 23 -3.85 1.54 5.59
N ALA A 24 -4.24 0.71 6.56
CA ALA A 24 -5.22 1.08 7.58
C ALA A 24 -4.73 2.23 8.46
N GLN A 25 -3.43 2.27 8.77
CA GLN A 25 -2.84 3.39 9.49
C GLN A 25 -2.80 4.66 8.64
N SER A 26 -2.45 4.58 7.35
CA SER A 26 -2.51 5.70 6.42
C SER A 26 -3.92 6.29 6.33
N LEU A 27 -4.95 5.44 6.22
CA LEU A 27 -6.34 5.88 6.27
C LEU A 27 -6.64 6.63 7.57
N ARG A 28 -6.24 6.09 8.73
CA ARG A 28 -6.43 6.76 10.03
C ARG A 28 -5.72 8.11 10.10
N VAL A 29 -4.54 8.24 9.51
CA VAL A 29 -3.80 9.51 9.48
C VAL A 29 -4.62 10.57 8.76
N VAL A 30 -5.07 10.29 7.54
CA VAL A 30 -5.75 11.28 6.69
C VAL A 30 -7.21 11.51 7.05
N THR A 31 -7.85 10.58 7.79
CA THR A 31 -9.27 10.71 8.19
C THR A 31 -9.47 11.11 9.65
N ARG A 32 -8.44 11.01 10.51
CA ARG A 32 -8.62 11.24 11.96
C ARG A 32 -7.42 11.84 12.71
N LEU A 33 -6.18 11.44 12.40
CA LEU A 33 -5.04 11.84 13.25
C LEU A 33 -4.46 13.20 12.87
N GLU A 34 -4.50 13.58 11.60
CA GLU A 34 -4.10 14.92 11.17
C GLU A 34 -5.07 15.97 11.72
N ARG A 35 -4.52 17.08 12.22
CA ARG A 35 -5.30 18.19 12.80
C ARG A 35 -4.84 19.50 12.18
N ARG A 36 -5.25 19.71 10.93
CA ARG A 36 -4.89 20.87 10.11
C ARG A 36 -6.02 21.89 9.98
N TYR A 37 -7.24 21.48 10.32
CA TYR A 37 -8.44 22.30 10.25
C TYR A 37 -9.09 22.38 11.62
N ALA A 38 -9.71 23.51 11.95
CA ALA A 38 -10.31 23.73 13.27
C ALA A 38 -11.67 23.03 13.43
N GLU A 39 -12.39 22.81 12.33
CA GLU A 39 -13.79 22.34 12.35
C GLU A 39 -13.90 20.82 12.34
N PHE A 40 -12.86 20.10 11.90
CA PHE A 40 -12.85 18.65 11.78
C PHE A 40 -11.44 18.07 11.91
N ASP A 41 -11.37 16.83 12.39
CA ASP A 41 -10.16 16.00 12.37
C ASP A 41 -9.97 15.41 10.95
N GLY A 42 -8.72 15.07 10.59
CA GLY A 42 -8.35 14.58 9.27
C GLY A 42 -8.10 15.67 8.23
N LEU A 43 -8.05 15.26 6.96
CA LEU A 43 -7.72 16.11 5.81
C LEU A 43 -8.90 16.32 4.86
N ASN A 44 -10.04 15.66 5.10
CA ASN A 44 -11.25 15.74 4.27
C ASN A 44 -10.95 15.52 2.77
N LEU A 45 -10.21 14.45 2.48
CA LEU A 45 -9.89 14.06 1.10
C LEU A 45 -11.15 13.54 0.40
N THR A 46 -11.15 13.57 -0.93
CA THR A 46 -12.27 13.04 -1.71
C THR A 46 -12.41 11.53 -1.52
N TRP A 47 -13.62 11.02 -1.75
CA TRP A 47 -13.92 9.61 -1.63
C TRP A 47 -12.99 8.77 -2.52
N GLU A 48 -12.76 9.19 -3.76
CA GLU A 48 -11.92 8.48 -4.74
C GLU A 48 -10.46 8.38 -4.28
N THR A 49 -9.97 9.41 -3.59
CA THR A 49 -8.61 9.41 -3.04
C THR A 49 -8.49 8.39 -1.90
N LEU A 50 -9.48 8.31 -1.02
CA LEU A 50 -9.49 7.39 0.11
C LEU A 50 -9.75 5.95 -0.32
N GLU A 51 -10.62 5.77 -1.31
CA GLU A 51 -10.89 4.51 -1.96
C GLU A 51 -9.63 3.94 -2.61
N GLY A 52 -8.92 4.77 -3.39
CA GLY A 52 -7.67 4.41 -4.02
C GLY A 52 -6.59 4.04 -3.01
N LEU A 53 -6.45 4.85 -1.95
CA LEU A 53 -5.50 4.57 -0.87
C LEU A 53 -5.70 3.17 -0.27
N VAL A 54 -6.96 2.77 -0.05
CA VAL A 54 -7.27 1.47 0.58
C VAL A 54 -7.18 0.31 -0.41
N LYS A 55 -7.63 0.49 -1.65
CA LYS A 55 -7.87 -0.62 -2.61
C LYS A 55 -6.90 -0.66 -3.80
N HIS A 56 -5.84 0.15 -3.83
CA HIS A 56 -4.90 0.18 -4.95
C HIS A 56 -4.28 -1.20 -5.29
N ASN A 57 -4.18 -2.11 -4.30
CA ASN A 57 -3.72 -3.49 -4.48
C ASN A 57 -4.84 -4.50 -4.78
N GLY A 58 -6.02 -4.03 -5.14
CA GLY A 58 -7.22 -4.82 -5.43
C GLY A 58 -8.26 -4.83 -4.32
N PRO A 59 -9.38 -5.54 -4.52
CA PRO A 59 -10.45 -5.66 -3.53
C PRO A 59 -9.94 -6.27 -2.21
N LEU A 60 -10.55 -5.85 -1.10
CA LEU A 60 -10.25 -6.39 0.23
C LEU A 60 -11.21 -7.53 0.61
N THR A 61 -12.42 -7.55 0.06
CA THR A 61 -13.43 -8.58 0.30
C THR A 61 -13.92 -9.20 -1.00
N ASP A 62 -14.58 -10.34 -0.92
CA ASP A 62 -15.46 -10.82 -1.98
C ASP A 62 -16.85 -10.16 -1.88
N ALA A 63 -17.73 -10.46 -2.84
CA ALA A 63 -19.09 -9.93 -2.91
C ALA A 63 -19.99 -10.35 -1.72
N SER A 64 -19.56 -11.32 -0.89
CA SER A 64 -20.24 -11.72 0.35
C SER A 64 -19.71 -11.00 1.59
N GLY A 65 -18.71 -10.12 1.43
CA GLY A 65 -18.05 -9.40 2.50
C GLY A 65 -16.95 -10.20 3.21
N LYS A 66 -16.58 -11.38 2.69
CA LYS A 66 -15.47 -12.17 3.27
C LYS A 66 -14.14 -11.60 2.80
N GLY A 67 -13.25 -11.32 3.74
CA GLY A 67 -11.92 -10.79 3.43
C GLY A 67 -11.05 -11.75 2.60
N LEU A 68 -10.42 -11.23 1.54
CA LEU A 68 -9.63 -12.01 0.58
C LEU A 68 -8.23 -12.36 1.09
N LYS A 69 -7.64 -11.52 1.95
CA LYS A 69 -6.30 -11.69 2.54
C LYS A 69 -6.35 -11.81 4.06
N GLY A 70 -7.48 -12.30 4.60
CA GLY A 70 -7.76 -12.32 6.04
C GLY A 70 -8.76 -11.24 6.45
N PRO A 71 -8.94 -10.98 7.75
CA PRO A 71 -9.90 -9.98 8.21
C PRO A 71 -9.48 -8.59 7.76
N VAL A 72 -10.42 -7.81 7.20
CA VAL A 72 -10.20 -6.39 6.87
C VAL A 72 -9.75 -5.65 8.14
N PRO A 73 -8.75 -4.77 8.11
CA PRO A 73 -8.38 -3.98 9.29
C PRO A 73 -9.56 -3.18 9.85
N GLN A 74 -9.71 -3.12 11.19
CA GLN A 74 -10.86 -2.48 11.83
C GLN A 74 -11.05 -1.03 11.39
N ALA A 75 -9.96 -0.26 11.25
CA ALA A 75 -10.06 1.14 10.85
C ALA A 75 -10.64 1.35 9.44
N ILE A 76 -10.40 0.40 8.52
CA ILE A 76 -11.00 0.43 7.19
C ILE A 76 -12.49 0.10 7.28
N ARG A 77 -12.88 -0.89 8.10
CA ARG A 77 -14.30 -1.20 8.35
C ARG A 77 -15.04 0.00 8.94
N ASP A 78 -14.50 0.58 10.01
CA ASP A 78 -15.11 1.73 10.71
C ASP A 78 -15.36 2.89 9.74
N TYR A 79 -14.39 3.18 8.87
CA TYR A 79 -14.55 4.23 7.87
C TYR A 79 -15.56 3.84 6.78
N SER A 80 -15.51 2.60 6.30
CA SER A 80 -16.42 2.09 5.26
C SER A 80 -17.88 2.01 5.73
N GLU A 81 -18.13 1.89 7.03
CA GLU A 81 -19.48 1.99 7.60
C GLU A 81 -20.06 3.41 7.50
N LEU A 82 -19.21 4.44 7.53
CA LEU A 82 -19.61 5.84 7.39
C LEU A 82 -19.69 6.26 5.91
N HIS A 83 -18.72 5.78 5.13
CA HIS A 83 -18.56 6.09 3.72
C HIS A 83 -18.18 4.81 2.98
N ASP A 84 -19.16 4.14 2.37
CA ASP A 84 -18.94 2.86 1.68
C ASP A 84 -17.82 2.96 0.66
N LEU A 85 -16.70 2.24 0.91
CA LEU A 85 -15.53 2.21 0.03
C LEU A 85 -15.62 1.13 -1.04
N GLU A 86 -16.74 0.41 -1.14
CA GLU A 86 -16.97 -0.67 -2.10
C GLU A 86 -15.82 -1.70 -2.06
N LEU A 87 -15.57 -2.27 -0.88
CA LEU A 87 -14.41 -3.13 -0.58
C LEU A 87 -14.32 -4.41 -1.43
N ASP A 88 -15.41 -4.81 -2.07
CA ASP A 88 -15.52 -5.95 -2.97
C ASP A 88 -15.16 -5.63 -4.44
N ARG A 89 -14.88 -4.36 -4.75
CA ARG A 89 -14.57 -3.88 -6.11
C ARG A 89 -13.13 -3.39 -6.22
N PHE A 90 -12.59 -3.46 -7.44
CA PHE A 90 -11.31 -2.84 -7.76
C PHE A 90 -11.37 -1.33 -7.57
N ALA A 91 -10.20 -0.73 -7.28
CA ALA A 91 -10.07 0.70 -7.19
C ALA A 91 -10.35 1.41 -8.53
N GLY A 92 -10.58 2.73 -8.48
CA GLY A 92 -10.57 3.57 -9.68
C GLY A 92 -9.31 3.39 -10.54
N ILE A 93 -9.39 3.71 -11.84
CA ILE A 93 -8.27 3.51 -12.77
C ILE A 93 -7.04 4.32 -12.36
N GLU A 94 -7.23 5.51 -11.80
CA GLU A 94 -6.15 6.37 -11.29
C GLU A 94 -5.37 5.68 -10.16
N ALA A 95 -6.05 4.99 -9.25
CA ALA A 95 -5.42 4.25 -8.17
C ALA A 95 -4.66 3.02 -8.67
N GLN A 96 -5.21 2.33 -9.68
CA GLN A 96 -4.50 1.22 -10.33
C GLN A 96 -3.25 1.72 -11.09
N CYS A 97 -3.35 2.85 -11.79
CA CYS A 97 -2.20 3.49 -12.41
C CYS A 97 -1.15 3.91 -11.37
N ALA A 98 -1.58 4.45 -10.23
CA ALA A 98 -0.67 4.81 -9.14
C ALA A 98 0.05 3.58 -8.56
N ALA A 99 -0.65 2.46 -8.37
CA ALA A 99 -0.04 1.21 -7.92
C ALA A 99 1.03 0.69 -8.89
N ILE A 100 0.72 0.68 -10.20
CA ILE A 100 1.69 0.26 -11.23
C ILE A 100 2.90 1.21 -11.27
N ALA A 101 2.66 2.52 -11.13
CA ALA A 101 3.73 3.51 -11.09
C ALA A 101 4.64 3.32 -9.87
N ASP A 102 4.06 2.97 -8.71
CA ASP A 102 4.79 2.66 -7.48
C ASP A 102 5.66 1.40 -7.68
N ASP A 103 5.11 0.31 -8.23
CA ASP A 103 5.87 -0.91 -8.54
C ASP A 103 7.05 -0.65 -9.49
N ILE A 104 6.85 0.18 -10.52
CA ILE A 104 7.92 0.56 -11.46
C ILE A 104 9.01 1.35 -10.73
N ALA A 105 8.61 2.35 -9.93
CA ALA A 105 9.54 3.20 -9.21
C ALA A 105 10.33 2.40 -8.17
N TYR A 106 9.64 1.54 -7.41
CA TYR A 106 10.21 0.66 -6.40
C TYR A 106 11.29 -0.24 -7.02
N ASN A 107 10.94 -1.01 -8.06
CA ASN A 107 11.88 -1.91 -8.71
C ASN A 107 13.08 -1.18 -9.33
N THR A 108 12.86 -0.02 -9.94
CA THR A 108 13.94 0.73 -10.62
C THR A 108 14.92 1.33 -9.61
N HIS A 109 14.41 1.96 -8.55
CA HIS A 109 15.26 2.58 -7.54
C HIS A 109 15.96 1.55 -6.66
N ASP A 110 15.31 0.44 -6.28
CA ASP A 110 15.95 -0.62 -5.50
C ASP A 110 17.11 -1.28 -6.26
N ILE A 111 16.97 -1.45 -7.58
CA ILE A 111 18.08 -1.96 -8.42
C ILE A 111 19.23 -0.95 -8.47
N ASP A 112 18.95 0.34 -8.73
CA ASP A 112 19.98 1.38 -8.80
C ASP A 112 20.71 1.53 -7.45
N ASP A 113 19.98 1.56 -6.33
CA ASP A 113 20.55 1.65 -4.99
C ASP A 113 21.32 0.37 -4.62
N GLY A 114 20.82 -0.81 -4.99
CA GLY A 114 21.51 -2.09 -4.79
C GLY A 114 22.84 -2.17 -5.56
N LEU A 115 22.88 -1.66 -6.80
CA LEU A 115 24.11 -1.54 -7.59
C LEU A 115 25.09 -0.55 -6.96
N ARG A 116 24.61 0.63 -6.54
CA ARG A 116 25.43 1.66 -5.88
C ARG A 116 26.01 1.21 -4.55
N ALA A 117 25.23 0.45 -3.78
CA ALA A 117 25.67 -0.13 -2.50
C ALA A 117 26.59 -1.35 -2.68
N GLY A 118 26.72 -1.88 -3.91
CA GLY A 118 27.49 -3.08 -4.21
C GLY A 118 26.85 -4.39 -3.73
N PHE A 119 25.55 -4.36 -3.40
CA PHE A 119 24.78 -5.57 -3.07
C PHE A 119 24.33 -6.33 -4.32
N LEU A 120 24.22 -5.62 -5.45
CA LEU A 120 23.93 -6.19 -6.76
C LEU A 120 25.09 -5.89 -7.72
N THR A 121 25.28 -6.76 -8.71
CA THR A 121 26.14 -6.52 -9.87
C THR A 121 25.34 -6.68 -11.16
N LEU A 122 25.85 -6.16 -12.28
CA LEU A 122 25.19 -6.34 -13.57
C LEU A 122 25.10 -7.82 -13.96
N ASP A 123 26.13 -8.61 -13.68
CA ASP A 123 26.14 -10.06 -13.93
C ASP A 123 24.97 -10.77 -13.22
N MET A 124 24.65 -10.37 -11.98
CA MET A 124 23.49 -10.92 -11.25
C MET A 124 22.16 -10.60 -11.94
N LEU A 125 22.06 -9.47 -12.64
CA LEU A 125 20.85 -9.08 -13.35
C LEU A 125 20.68 -9.82 -14.69
N GLU A 126 21.74 -10.40 -15.24
CA GLU A 126 21.67 -11.20 -16.47
C GLU A 126 20.86 -12.50 -16.30
N GLU A 127 20.67 -12.96 -15.07
CA GLU A 127 19.85 -14.13 -14.74
C GLU A 127 18.35 -13.78 -14.60
N VAL A 128 17.99 -12.49 -14.56
CA VAL A 128 16.62 -12.02 -14.34
C VAL A 128 15.97 -11.65 -15.67
N GLY A 129 14.79 -12.19 -15.96
CA GLY A 129 14.18 -12.14 -17.30
C GLY A 129 14.16 -10.77 -17.98
N LEU A 130 13.51 -9.77 -17.37
CA LEU A 130 13.39 -8.43 -17.96
C LEU A 130 14.75 -7.70 -18.04
N PRO A 131 15.52 -7.53 -16.94
CA PRO A 131 16.85 -6.91 -17.00
C PRO A 131 17.82 -7.58 -17.99
N SER A 132 17.87 -8.92 -18.02
CA SER A 132 18.69 -9.70 -18.96
C SER A 132 18.42 -9.35 -20.42
N SER A 133 17.14 -9.19 -20.79
CA SER A 133 16.75 -8.83 -22.15
C SER A 133 17.20 -7.44 -22.56
N ILE A 134 17.24 -6.50 -21.60
CA ILE A 134 17.69 -5.12 -21.82
C ILE A 134 19.22 -5.09 -21.93
N LEU A 135 19.94 -5.76 -21.03
CA LEU A 135 21.41 -5.79 -21.02
C LEU A 135 21.99 -6.41 -22.29
N LYS A 136 21.38 -7.47 -22.82
CA LYS A 136 21.79 -8.10 -24.09
C LYS A 136 21.55 -7.21 -25.31
N GLY A 137 20.74 -6.16 -25.18
CA GLY A 137 20.42 -5.22 -26.25
C GLY A 137 21.32 -3.99 -26.30
N VAL A 138 22.21 -3.81 -25.32
CA VAL A 138 23.20 -2.73 -25.24
C VAL A 138 24.57 -3.27 -25.65
#